data_AF-A0A176WDN9-F1
#
_entry.id   AF-A0A176WDN9-F1
#
_cell.length_a   1.000
_cell.length_b   1.000
_cell.length_c   1.000
_cell.angle_alpha   90.00
_cell.angle_beta   90.00
_cell.angle_gamma   90.00
#
_symmetry.space_group_name_H-M   'P 1'
#
loop_
_entity.id
_entity.type
_entity.pdbx_description
1 polymer ?
#
loop_
_entity_poly.entity_id
_entity_poly.type
_entity_poly.pdbx_seq_one_letter_code
_entity_poly.pdbx_strand_id
1 'polypeptide(L)'
;MTYNIVLSEASAMHRVRAAGETELQVGGPWSGERAQLKTAPLLYIGPAPSFTSYLDKKVILLLRDAKVVVGVLTAFDEFGNVVLQHVFERIIVNSLYCDRPLGLFVGRGENVIFCGELGQDGPEMPAHMVLVTEDEIRSAQRAEKISSHLRWTMRKRMEFLDSDVG
;
A
#
# COMPACT_ATOMS: atom_id res chain seq x y z
N MET A 1 19.02 7.34 2.46
CA MET A 1 18.43 6.06 2.00
C MET A 1 16.93 6.18 2.21
N THR A 2 16.19 6.48 1.15
CA THR A 2 14.76 6.81 1.21
C THR A 2 13.96 5.58 0.80
N TYR A 3 13.06 5.12 1.67
CA TYR A 3 12.24 3.93 1.43
C TYR A 3 10.99 4.32 0.64
N ASN A 4 10.89 3.87 -0.61
CA ASN A 4 9.70 3.99 -1.45
C ASN A 4 8.72 2.84 -1.12
N ILE A 5 7.57 3.15 -0.55
CA ILE A 5 6.47 2.18 -0.43
C ILE A 5 5.75 2.16 -1.77
N VAL A 6 6.13 1.23 -2.65
CA VAL A 6 5.39 0.95 -3.89
C VAL A 6 4.21 0.06 -3.52
N LEU A 7 3.05 0.68 -3.28
CA LEU A 7 1.80 0.00 -2.91
C LEU A 7 1.20 -0.89 -4.03
N SER A 8 1.80 -0.94 -5.22
CA SER A 8 1.28 -1.73 -6.34
C SER A 8 1.37 -3.26 -6.13
N GLU A 9 2.19 -3.74 -5.19
CA GLU A 9 2.30 -5.18 -4.91
C GLU A 9 1.36 -5.68 -3.80
N ALA A 10 0.76 -4.79 -3.00
CA ALA A 10 -0.14 -5.20 -1.91
C ALA A 10 -1.42 -5.90 -2.44
N SER A 11 -1.86 -5.55 -3.65
CA SER A 11 -3.01 -6.20 -4.29
C SER A 11 -2.73 -7.65 -4.74
N ALA A 12 -1.47 -8.09 -4.78
CA ALA A 12 -1.09 -9.44 -5.21
C ALA A 12 -1.03 -10.46 -4.05
N MET A 13 -1.11 -10.01 -2.79
CA MET A 13 -0.83 -10.82 -1.59
C MET A 13 -1.96 -11.74 -1.13
N HIS A 14 -3.01 -11.95 -1.93
CA HIS A 14 -4.10 -12.88 -1.61
C HIS A 14 -3.86 -14.34 -2.03
N ARG A 15 -2.62 -14.72 -2.40
CA ARG A 15 -2.25 -16.13 -2.63
C ARG A 15 -0.95 -16.48 -1.93
N VAL A 16 -1.05 -16.78 -0.64
CA VAL A 16 -0.03 -17.57 0.06
C VAL A 16 -0.36 -19.04 -0.16
N ARG A 17 0.49 -19.76 -0.89
CA ARG A 17 0.68 -21.20 -0.69
C ARG A 17 2.08 -21.41 -0.14
N ALA A 18 2.13 -22.08 1.01
CA ALA A 18 3.33 -22.52 1.67
C ALA A 18 4.05 -23.58 0.82
N ALA A 19 5.35 -23.41 0.57
CA ALA A 19 6.35 -24.47 0.49
C ALA A 19 7.71 -23.85 0.12
N GLY A 20 8.73 -24.23 0.91
CA GLY A 20 10.11 -24.49 0.48
C GLY A 20 10.81 -23.47 -0.42
N GLU A 21 11.84 -22.86 0.15
CA GLU A 21 12.98 -22.23 -0.54
C GLU A 21 13.24 -22.83 -1.93
N THR A 22 13.23 -21.99 -2.97
CA THR A 22 13.96 -22.31 -4.21
C THR A 22 14.60 -21.04 -4.77
N GLU A 23 15.92 -21.08 -4.77
CA GLU A 23 16.85 -20.08 -5.24
C GLU A 23 16.75 -19.92 -6.76
N LEU A 24 16.40 -18.73 -7.23
CA LEU A 24 16.49 -18.36 -8.65
C LEU A 24 17.80 -17.57 -8.86
N GLN A 25 18.83 -18.25 -9.37
CA GLN A 25 20.02 -17.59 -9.85
C GLN A 25 19.73 -16.87 -11.18
N VAL A 26 19.94 -15.56 -11.22
CA VAL A 26 19.90 -14.78 -12.47
C VAL A 26 21.34 -14.44 -12.86
N GLY A 27 21.86 -15.15 -13.86
CA GLY A 27 23.16 -14.85 -14.46
C GLY A 27 23.08 -13.60 -15.34
N GLY A 28 23.84 -12.57 -14.98
CA GLY A 28 24.00 -11.34 -15.75
C GLY A 28 25.27 -10.57 -15.34
N PRO A 29 25.88 -9.79 -16.24
CA PRO A 29 27.31 -9.44 -16.19
C PRO A 29 27.66 -8.26 -15.27
N TRP A 30 26.83 -7.94 -14.28
CA TRP A 30 27.14 -6.86 -13.34
C TRP A 30 28.00 -7.36 -12.19
N SER A 31 29.28 -7.04 -12.28
CA SER A 31 30.28 -7.25 -11.25
C SER A 31 29.90 -6.54 -9.96
N GLY A 32 29.83 -7.29 -8.86
CA GLY A 32 30.55 -6.90 -7.65
C GLY A 32 29.87 -5.96 -6.66
N GLU A 33 28.57 -5.70 -6.74
CA GLU A 33 27.84 -5.09 -5.62
C GLU A 33 26.68 -5.99 -5.20
N ARG A 34 26.90 -6.70 -4.09
CA ARG A 34 25.81 -7.37 -3.36
C ARG A 34 24.90 -6.27 -2.83
N ALA A 35 23.95 -5.83 -3.65
CA ALA A 35 22.75 -5.20 -3.13
C ALA A 35 22.05 -6.28 -2.29
N GLN A 36 22.37 -6.30 -0.99
CA GLN A 36 21.52 -6.94 -0.01
C GLN A 36 20.15 -6.31 -0.20
N LEU A 37 19.27 -7.01 -0.91
CA LEU A 37 17.84 -6.85 -0.76
C LEU A 37 17.57 -7.21 0.70
N LYS A 38 17.76 -6.23 1.60
CA LYS A 38 17.14 -6.26 2.91
C LYS A 38 15.67 -6.29 2.58
N THR A 39 15.10 -7.50 2.64
CA THR A 39 13.67 -7.77 2.65
C THR A 39 12.98 -6.53 3.17
N ALA A 40 12.30 -5.81 2.26
CA ALA A 40 11.50 -4.66 2.65
C ALA A 40 10.62 -5.18 3.79
N PRO A 41 10.71 -4.61 5.01
CA PRO A 41 9.86 -5.10 6.06
C PRO A 41 8.46 -4.68 5.63
N LEU A 42 7.72 -5.65 5.10
CA LEU A 42 6.35 -5.83 5.52
C LEU A 42 6.45 -5.96 7.04
N LEU A 43 6.45 -4.82 7.74
CA LEU A 43 6.50 -4.81 9.19
C LEU A 43 5.11 -5.22 9.67
N TYR A 44 4.94 -6.54 9.69
CA TYR A 44 4.32 -7.29 10.78
C TYR A 44 4.15 -6.42 12.02
N ILE A 45 2.91 -6.22 12.47
CA ILE A 45 2.64 -5.73 13.82
C ILE A 45 3.09 -6.84 14.79
N GLY A 46 4.39 -6.90 15.02
CA GLY A 46 4.99 -7.41 16.25
C GLY A 46 4.86 -6.33 17.34
N PRO A 47 5.17 -6.65 18.61
CA PRO A 47 4.77 -5.86 19.77
C PRO A 47 5.16 -4.39 19.58
N ALA A 48 4.15 -3.54 19.72
CA ALA A 48 4.15 -2.11 19.42
C ALA A 48 5.54 -1.44 19.46
N PRO A 49 6.13 -1.04 18.31
CA PRO A 49 6.86 0.20 18.30
C PRO A 49 5.82 1.28 18.61
N SER A 50 5.84 1.80 19.84
CA SER A 50 4.77 2.64 20.35
C SER A 50 4.56 3.82 19.42
N PHE A 51 3.29 4.13 19.11
CA PHE A 51 2.91 5.31 18.33
C PHE A 51 3.57 6.61 18.82
N THR A 52 4.10 6.61 20.05
CA THR A 52 5.00 7.63 20.61
C THR A 52 6.12 8.05 19.65
N SER A 53 6.75 7.12 18.92
CA SER A 53 7.84 7.47 17.99
C SER A 53 7.36 8.22 16.74
N TYR A 54 6.06 8.18 16.47
CA TYR A 54 5.40 8.84 15.35
C TYR A 54 4.67 10.13 15.75
N LEU A 55 4.63 10.48 17.04
CA LEU A 55 3.96 11.68 17.52
C LEU A 55 4.58 12.93 16.88
N ASP A 56 3.74 13.86 16.44
CA ASP A 56 4.08 15.09 15.73
C ASP A 56 4.79 14.87 14.38
N LYS A 57 4.75 13.65 13.86
CA LYS A 57 5.30 13.31 12.54
C LYS A 57 4.20 13.08 11.53
N LYS A 58 4.55 13.29 10.25
CA LYS A 58 3.71 12.90 9.13
C LYS A 58 3.71 11.38 9.02
N VAL A 59 2.54 10.78 9.01
CA VAL A 59 2.35 9.33 8.94
C VAL A 59 1.42 8.95 7.80
N ILE A 60 1.59 7.73 7.32
CA ILE A 60 0.67 7.03 6.43
C ILE A 60 0.00 5.89 7.20
N LEU A 61 -1.33 5.84 7.14
CA LEU A 61 -2.15 4.78 7.70
C LEU A 61 -2.80 3.98 6.57
N LEU A 62 -2.72 2.65 6.67
CA LEU A 62 -3.58 1.75 5.89
C LEU A 62 -4.72 1.28 6.78
N LEU A 63 -5.95 1.48 6.32
CA LEU A 63 -7.16 1.09 7.04
C LEU A 63 -7.72 -0.25 6.53
N ARG A 64 -8.59 -0.87 7.33
CA ARG A 64 -9.27 -2.13 7.01
C ARG A 64 -10.13 -2.09 5.75
N ASP A 65 -10.68 -0.93 5.41
CA ASP A 65 -11.42 -0.70 4.17
C ASP A 65 -10.51 -0.38 2.97
N ALA A 66 -9.21 -0.68 3.09
CA ALA A 66 -8.17 -0.44 2.11
C ALA A 66 -7.94 1.05 1.77
N LYS A 67 -8.44 1.96 2.59
CA LYS A 67 -8.12 3.39 2.45
C LYS A 67 -6.72 3.69 2.96
N VAL A 68 -6.05 4.58 2.24
CA VAL A 68 -4.77 5.14 2.63
C VAL A 68 -4.99 6.57 3.11
N VAL A 69 -4.68 6.83 4.37
CA VAL A 69 -4.83 8.13 5.00
C VAL A 69 -3.46 8.68 5.37
N VAL A 70 -3.19 9.93 5.03
CA VAL A 70 -1.93 10.59 5.34
C VAL A 70 -2.21 11.86 6.15
N GLY A 71 -1.45 12.09 7.22
CA GLY A 71 -1.61 13.26 8.07
C GLY A 71 -0.54 13.34 9.14
N VAL A 72 -0.63 14.32 10.05
CA VAL A 72 0.28 14.46 11.19
C VAL A 72 -0.35 13.82 12.42
N LEU A 73 0.34 12.88 13.06
CA LEU A 73 -0.16 12.20 14.27
C LEU A 73 -0.05 13.11 15.48
N THR A 74 -1.19 13.55 16.02
CA THR A 74 -1.24 14.47 17.16
C THR A 74 -1.52 13.76 18.48
N ALA A 75 -2.27 12.65 18.45
CA ALA A 75 -2.56 11.88 19.64
C ALA A 75 -2.83 10.42 19.30
N PHE A 76 -2.61 9.54 20.28
CA PHE A 76 -2.98 8.14 20.22
C PHE A 76 -3.27 7.61 21.64
N ASP A 77 -3.83 6.41 21.74
CA ASP A 77 -4.01 5.70 23.00
C ASP A 77 -3.43 4.27 22.98
N GLU A 78 -3.53 3.57 24.11
CA GLU A 78 -3.04 2.19 24.27
C GLU A 78 -3.78 1.16 23.40
N PHE A 79 -4.98 1.50 22.92
CA PHE A 79 -5.78 0.67 22.02
C PHE A 79 -5.47 0.94 20.55
N GLY A 80 -4.54 1.86 20.26
CA GLY A 80 -4.17 2.26 18.91
C GLY A 80 -5.19 3.16 18.22
N ASN A 81 -6.13 3.76 18.96
CA ASN A 81 -6.92 4.86 18.42
C ASN A 81 -5.97 6.03 18.14
N VAL A 82 -6.22 6.77 17.05
CA VAL A 82 -5.32 7.82 16.56
C VAL A 82 -6.09 9.08 16.20
N VAL A 83 -5.46 10.22 16.42
CA VAL A 83 -5.93 11.53 15.96
C VAL A 83 -4.88 12.10 15.03
N LEU A 84 -5.28 12.36 13.78
CA LEU A 84 -4.44 13.00 12.77
C LEU A 84 -4.97 14.39 12.41
N GLN A 85 -4.07 15.33 12.16
CA GLN A 85 -4.35 16.65 11.59
C GLN A 85 -3.79 16.79 10.17
N HIS A 86 -4.26 17.81 9.45
CA HIS A 86 -3.87 18.11 8.05
C HIS A 86 -4.02 16.88 7.14
N VAL A 87 -5.13 16.17 7.34
CA VAL A 87 -5.32 14.85 6.79
C VAL A 87 -5.86 14.93 5.38
N PHE A 88 -5.37 14.05 4.53
CA PHE A 88 -5.96 13.73 3.24
C PHE A 88 -6.00 12.21 3.04
N GLU A 89 -7.00 11.75 2.31
CA GLU A 89 -7.04 10.40 1.76
C GLU A 89 -6.25 10.39 0.45
N ARG A 90 -5.25 9.51 0.35
CA ARG A 90 -4.49 9.33 -0.88
C ARG A 90 -5.08 8.17 -1.68
N ILE A 91 -5.61 8.50 -2.85
CA ILE A 91 -6.16 7.52 -3.79
C ILE A 91 -5.13 7.29 -4.87
N ILE A 92 -4.74 6.02 -5.11
CA ILE A 92 -3.74 5.64 -6.12
C ILE A 92 -4.39 4.65 -7.09
N VAL A 93 -4.26 4.91 -8.39
CA VAL A 93 -4.71 4.03 -9.47
C VAL A 93 -3.62 3.99 -10.54
N ASN A 94 -2.98 2.83 -10.71
CA ASN A 94 -1.83 2.67 -11.58
C ASN A 94 -0.72 3.71 -11.25
N SER A 95 -0.42 4.61 -12.20
CA SER A 95 0.56 5.69 -12.07
C SER A 95 -0.08 7.06 -11.76
N LEU A 96 -1.36 7.08 -11.39
CA LEU A 96 -2.10 8.29 -11.02
C LEU A 96 -2.35 8.31 -9.52
N TYR A 97 -2.31 9.49 -8.92
CA TYR A 97 -2.73 9.68 -7.53
C TYR A 97 -3.49 10.98 -7.33
N CYS A 98 -4.31 11.02 -6.28
CA CYS A 98 -5.06 12.19 -5.85
C CYS A 98 -5.10 12.25 -4.32
N ASP A 99 -4.85 13.44 -3.77
CA ASP A 99 -4.91 13.70 -2.34
C ASP A 99 -6.21 14.44 -2.01
N ARG A 100 -7.20 13.72 -1.48
CA ARG A 100 -8.52 14.26 -1.15
C ARG A 100 -8.53 14.76 0.30
N PRO A 101 -8.73 16.06 0.56
CA PRO A 101 -8.65 16.60 1.91
C PRO A 101 -9.75 16.04 2.83
N LEU A 102 -9.35 15.70 4.06
CA LEU A 102 -10.23 15.26 5.15
C LEU A 102 -10.20 16.23 6.35
N GLY A 103 -9.09 16.93 6.56
CA GLY A 103 -8.93 17.87 7.68
C GLY A 103 -8.48 17.16 8.96
N LEU A 104 -9.41 16.94 9.89
CA LEU A 104 -9.16 16.19 11.14
C LEU A 104 -9.66 14.76 10.98
N PHE A 105 -8.87 13.78 11.37
CA PHE A 105 -9.25 12.38 11.33
C PHE A 105 -9.10 11.73 12.71
N VAL A 106 -10.17 11.10 13.18
CA VAL A 106 -10.15 10.27 14.39
C VAL A 106 -10.34 8.83 13.94
N GLY A 107 -9.26 8.05 14.02
CA GLY A 107 -9.21 6.66 13.62
C GLY A 107 -9.38 5.74 14.82
N ARG A 108 -10.23 4.72 14.67
CA ARG A 108 -10.39 3.68 15.68
C ARG A 108 -9.32 2.60 15.50
N GLY A 109 -8.69 2.16 16.58
CA GLY A 109 -7.49 1.33 16.55
C GLY A 109 -7.67 -0.01 15.82
N GLU A 110 -8.83 -0.67 15.96
CA GLU A 110 -9.09 -1.93 15.25
C GLU A 110 -9.24 -1.79 13.73
N ASN A 111 -9.38 -0.56 13.24
CA ASN A 111 -9.44 -0.25 11.81
C ASN A 111 -8.07 0.09 11.23
N VAL A 112 -7.05 0.35 12.05
CA VAL A 112 -5.67 0.62 11.60
C VAL A 112 -4.95 -0.70 11.36
N ILE A 113 -4.57 -0.97 10.12
CA ILE A 113 -3.78 -2.15 9.73
C ILE A 113 -2.28 -1.87 9.75
N PHE A 114 -1.89 -0.66 9.35
CA PHE A 114 -0.49 -0.27 9.24
C PHE A 114 -0.33 1.21 9.54
N CYS A 115 0.79 1.57 10.16
CA CYS A 115 1.23 2.94 10.38
C CYS A 115 2.72 3.03 10.05
N GLY A 116 3.09 4.02 9.23
CA GLY A 116 4.49 4.30 8.92
C GLY A 116 4.75 5.81 8.90
N GLU A 117 5.95 6.22 9.32
CA GLU A 117 6.43 7.59 9.17
C GLU A 117 6.70 7.91 7.69
N LEU A 118 6.20 9.04 7.22
CA LEU A 118 6.62 9.64 5.95
C LEU A 118 7.75 10.63 6.25
N GLY A 119 8.97 10.25 5.89
CA GLY A 119 10.15 11.09 6.09
C GLY A 119 10.04 12.43 5.34
N GLN A 120 10.76 13.43 5.84
CA GLN A 120 10.82 14.76 5.21
C GLN A 120 11.88 14.86 4.11
N ASP A 121 12.78 13.88 4.03
CA ASP A 121 13.93 13.90 3.12
C ASP A 121 13.61 13.18 1.80
N GLY A 122 13.20 13.97 0.80
CA GLY A 122 13.02 13.53 -0.59
C GLY A 122 11.58 13.63 -1.10
N PRO A 123 11.36 13.23 -2.36
CA PRO A 123 10.02 13.23 -2.94
C PRO A 123 9.15 12.18 -2.24
N GLU A 124 7.98 12.59 -1.77
CA GLU A 124 7.03 11.71 -1.09
C GLU A 124 6.49 10.60 -2.01
N MET A 125 6.38 10.90 -3.30
CA MET A 125 5.92 9.97 -4.33
C MET A 125 7.04 9.68 -5.35
N PRO A 126 7.09 8.45 -5.91
CA PRO A 126 7.98 8.13 -7.02
C PRO A 126 7.77 9.05 -8.23
N ALA A 127 8.83 9.30 -9.00
CA ALA A 127 8.80 10.23 -10.15
C ALA A 127 7.80 9.88 -11.27
N HIS A 128 7.36 8.62 -11.34
CA HIS A 128 6.37 8.18 -12.33
C HIS A 128 4.91 8.42 -11.91
N MET A 129 4.67 8.84 -10.66
CA MET A 129 3.34 9.13 -10.15
C MET A 129 2.88 10.52 -10.57
N VAL A 130 1.68 10.60 -11.14
CA VAL A 130 1.08 11.84 -11.64
C VAL A 130 -0.09 12.24 -10.76
N LEU A 131 -0.02 13.46 -10.21
CA LEU A 131 -1.14 14.06 -9.47
C LEU A 131 -2.26 14.40 -10.45
N VAL A 132 -3.47 13.94 -10.16
CA VAL A 132 -4.68 14.19 -10.96
C VAL A 132 -5.80 14.77 -10.09
N THR A 133 -6.84 15.26 -10.74
CA THR A 133 -8.04 15.74 -10.07
C THR A 133 -8.87 14.60 -9.48
N GLU A 134 -9.76 14.95 -8.55
CA GLU A 134 -10.66 13.97 -7.92
C GLU A 134 -11.60 13.30 -8.95
N ASP A 135 -12.05 14.02 -9.97
CA ASP A 135 -12.91 13.46 -11.01
C ASP A 135 -12.17 12.47 -11.92
N GLU A 136 -10.91 12.76 -12.24
CA GLU A 136 -10.04 11.89 -13.03
C GLU A 136 -9.70 10.61 -12.26
N ILE A 137 -9.31 10.70 -10.99
CA ILE A 137 -8.98 9.50 -10.20
C ILE A 137 -10.21 8.61 -9.99
N ARG A 138 -11.40 9.21 -9.73
CA ARG A 138 -12.65 8.47 -9.58
C ARG A 138 -13.04 7.74 -10.86
N SER A 139 -12.79 8.37 -12.01
CA SER A 139 -13.03 7.75 -13.31
C SER A 139 -12.06 6.59 -13.57
N ALA A 140 -10.79 6.75 -13.20
CA ALA A 140 -9.78 5.69 -13.27
C ALA A 140 -10.14 4.49 -12.35
N GLN A 141 -10.56 4.74 -11.11
CA GLN A 141 -11.00 3.70 -10.17
C GLN A 141 -12.19 2.89 -10.72
N ARG A 142 -13.18 3.57 -11.31
CA ARG A 142 -14.33 2.89 -11.93
C ARG A 142 -13.89 2.01 -13.09
N ALA A 143 -13.02 2.52 -13.96
CA ALA A 143 -12.50 1.76 -15.10
C ALA A 143 -11.70 0.52 -14.65
N GLU A 144 -10.84 0.65 -13.64
CA GLU A 144 -10.07 -0.46 -13.09
C GLU A 144 -10.96 -1.53 -12.45
N LYS A 145 -11.99 -1.11 -11.71
CA LYS A 145 -12.96 -2.04 -11.10
C LYS A 145 -13.72 -2.83 -12.16
N ILE A 146 -14.17 -2.16 -13.23
CA ILE A 146 -14.85 -2.81 -14.36
C ILE A 146 -13.90 -3.79 -15.06
N SER A 147 -12.68 -3.37 -15.35
CA SER A 147 -11.67 -4.22 -15.99
C SER A 147 -11.36 -5.46 -15.14
N SER A 148 -11.16 -5.28 -13.84
CA SER A 148 -10.91 -6.39 -12.89
C SER A 148 -12.08 -7.36 -12.82
N HIS A 149 -13.31 -6.83 -12.79
CA HIS A 149 -14.52 -7.65 -12.77
C HIS A 149 -14.70 -8.45 -14.07
N LEU A 150 -14.45 -7.81 -15.22
CA LEU A 150 -14.49 -8.46 -16.52
C LEU A 150 -13.42 -9.55 -16.62
N ARG A 151 -12.17 -9.25 -16.23
CA ARG A 151 -11.05 -10.19 -16.24
C ARG A 151 -11.31 -11.39 -15.34
N TRP A 152 -11.92 -11.17 -14.18
CA TRP A 152 -12.33 -12.23 -13.26
C TRP A 152 -13.42 -13.12 -13.87
N THR A 153 -14.44 -12.52 -14.49
CA THR A 153 -15.55 -13.24 -15.12
C THR A 153 -15.05 -14.08 -16.29
N MET A 154 -14.16 -13.53 -17.12
CA MET A 154 -13.54 -14.22 -18.24
C MET A 154 -12.68 -15.39 -17.77
N ARG A 155 -11.84 -15.20 -16.74
CA ARG A 155 -11.03 -16.28 -16.15
C ARG A 155 -11.90 -17.44 -15.68
N LYS A 156 -12.97 -17.17 -14.91
CA LYS A 156 -13.88 -18.22 -14.43
C LYS A 156 -14.53 -19.01 -15.56
N ARG A 157 -14.86 -18.35 -16.67
CA ARG A 157 -15.42 -19.02 -17.86
C ARG A 157 -14.39 -19.89 -18.57
N MET A 158 -13.13 -19.47 -18.64
CA MET A 158 -12.05 -20.28 -19.21
C MET A 158 -11.75 -21.50 -18.33
N GLU A 159 -11.66 -21.33 -17.01
CA GLU A 159 -11.47 -22.43 -16.05
C GLU A 159 -12.55 -23.51 -16.14
N PHE A 160 -13.79 -23.14 -16.48
CA PHE A 160 -14.89 -24.08 -16.69
C PHE A 160 -14.73 -24.92 -17.97
N LEU A 161 -14.18 -24.34 -19.05
CA LEU A 161 -14.00 -25.07 -20.32
C LEU A 161 -12.85 -26.07 -20.24
N ASP A 162 -11.82 -25.78 -19.45
CA ASP A 162 -10.67 -26.67 -19.24
C ASP A 162 -11.03 -27.93 -18.40
N SER A 163 -12.16 -27.92 -17.68
CA SER A 163 -12.56 -29.06 -16.82
C SER A 163 -13.31 -30.19 -17.54
N ASP A 164 -13.77 -29.99 -18.79
CA ASP A 164 -14.59 -30.95 -19.54
C ASP A 164 -13.79 -31.80 -20.56
N VAL A 165 -12.45 -31.70 -20.56
CA VAL A 165 -11.56 -32.40 -21.52
C VAL A 165 -10.76 -33.55 -20.87
N GLY A 166 -11.20 -34.07 -19.72
CA GLY A 166 -10.54 -35.15 -18.97
C GLY A 166 -11.32 -36.46 -18.93
#